data_AF-A0A1F3SQM8-F1
#
_entry.id   AF-A0A1F3SQM8-F1
#
_cell.length_a   1.000
_cell.length_b   1.000
_cell.length_c   1.000
_cell.angle_alpha   90.00
_cell.angle_beta   90.00
_cell.angle_gamma   90.00
#
_symmetry.space_group_name_H-M   'P 1'
#
loop_
_entity.id
_entity.type
_entity.pdbx_description
1 polymer ?
#
loop_
_entity_poly.entity_id
_entity_poly.type
_entity_poly.pdbx_seq_one_letter_code
_entity_poly.pdbx_strand_id
1 'polypeptide(L)'
;MKVIASALVMLLAQGVSAADAPAPSVIDLVGKEANVGTLSNPEYAKASQTFVFKRTAKTAEKVTVNYELLYVRPDCIEADVEVTAVPELKRTVCNANLDLGHECAEVTFEGYQTAKRVCKKQGLVLDRAKKSLVLNFKKAVKLTATADETFEVNVAQTSMQETKSVLRGRALDTDSVYKTKVSREEIKFKAE
;
A
#
# COMPACT_ATOMS: atom_id res chain seq x y z
N MET A 1 69.44 -16.25 34.12
CA MET A 1 68.47 -15.18 34.43
C MET A 1 68.11 -14.47 33.13
N LYS A 2 66.90 -14.68 32.61
CA LYS A 2 66.34 -13.94 31.47
C LYS A 2 64.99 -13.40 31.90
N VAL A 3 64.93 -12.08 32.04
CA VAL A 3 63.71 -11.32 32.30
C VAL A 3 62.98 -11.21 30.97
N ILE A 4 61.76 -11.75 30.88
CA ILE A 4 60.89 -11.57 29.71
C ILE A 4 59.82 -10.56 30.11
N ALA A 5 59.87 -9.40 29.46
CA ALA A 5 59.02 -8.25 29.69
C ALA A 5 57.59 -8.48 29.16
N SER A 6 56.66 -7.86 29.88
CA SER A 6 55.23 -7.77 29.66
C SER A 6 54.80 -7.41 28.24
N ALA A 7 53.74 -8.07 27.77
CA ALA A 7 52.83 -7.52 26.76
C ALA A 7 51.42 -7.49 27.36
N LEU A 8 51.03 -6.32 27.88
CA LEU A 8 49.69 -6.01 28.33
C LEU A 8 48.82 -5.77 27.10
N VAL A 9 48.03 -6.77 26.69
CA VAL A 9 47.05 -6.63 25.61
C VAL A 9 45.83 -5.91 26.17
N MET A 10 45.72 -4.63 25.86
CA MET A 10 44.58 -3.78 26.21
C MET A 10 43.43 -4.08 25.23
N LEU A 11 42.49 -4.92 25.65
CA LEU A 11 41.30 -5.30 24.88
C LEU A 11 40.29 -4.13 24.92
N LEU A 12 40.27 -3.31 23.88
CA LEU A 12 39.26 -2.27 23.67
C LEU A 12 37.90 -2.92 23.36
N ALA A 13 37.05 -3.02 24.38
CA ALA A 13 35.64 -3.33 24.21
C ALA A 13 34.96 -2.14 23.49
N GLN A 14 34.73 -2.28 22.19
CA GLN A 14 33.89 -1.34 21.45
C GLN A 14 32.45 -1.56 21.91
N GLY A 15 31.92 -0.62 22.70
CA GLY A 15 30.51 -0.53 23.00
C GLY A 15 29.72 -0.36 21.71
N VAL A 16 28.94 -1.38 21.35
CA VAL A 16 27.95 -1.29 20.29
C VAL A 16 26.86 -0.36 20.82
N SER A 17 26.90 0.91 20.42
CA SER A 17 25.78 1.82 20.61
C SER A 17 24.56 1.21 19.94
N ALA A 18 23.58 0.81 20.75
CA ALA A 18 22.26 0.47 20.27
C ALA A 18 21.75 1.67 19.45
N ALA A 19 21.47 1.44 18.17
CA ALA A 19 20.84 2.43 17.33
C ALA A 19 19.51 2.84 17.98
N ASP A 20 19.37 4.12 18.31
CA ASP A 20 18.12 4.72 18.75
C ASP A 20 17.05 4.41 17.70
N ALA A 21 16.14 3.49 18.03
CA ALA A 21 14.94 3.30 17.25
C ALA A 21 14.13 4.61 17.35
N PRO A 22 13.73 5.24 16.22
CA PRO A 22 12.95 6.46 16.28
C PRO A 22 11.69 6.21 17.10
N ALA A 23 11.47 7.04 18.13
CA ALA A 23 10.27 6.97 18.96
C ALA A 23 9.02 6.98 18.06
N PRO A 24 8.01 6.14 18.34
CA PRO A 24 6.80 6.11 17.53
C PRO A 24 6.16 7.50 17.54
N SER A 25 5.96 8.09 16.36
CA SER A 25 5.25 9.36 16.24
C SER A 25 3.81 9.18 16.72
N VAL A 26 3.41 10.00 17.71
CA VAL A 26 2.03 10.05 18.18
C VAL A 26 1.21 10.87 17.19
N ILE A 27 0.07 10.32 16.77
CA ILE A 27 -0.79 10.88 15.73
C ILE A 27 -2.08 11.40 16.38
N ASP A 28 -2.28 12.71 16.33
CA ASP A 28 -3.48 13.34 16.88
C ASP A 28 -4.70 13.04 16.01
N LEU A 29 -5.75 12.47 16.62
CA LEU A 29 -7.02 12.20 15.97
C LEU A 29 -7.90 13.44 15.98
N VAL A 30 -7.51 14.44 15.18
CA VAL A 30 -8.29 15.67 14.99
C VAL A 30 -9.20 15.50 13.77
N GLY A 31 -10.50 15.35 14.00
CA GLY A 31 -11.51 15.21 12.94
C GLY A 31 -11.91 13.77 12.64
N LYS A 32 -12.35 13.53 11.39
CA LYS A 32 -12.90 12.24 10.93
C LYS A 32 -11.90 11.39 10.16
N GLU A 33 -10.75 11.95 9.79
CA GLU A 33 -9.76 11.27 8.96
C GLU A 33 -8.35 11.51 9.49
N ALA A 34 -7.49 10.50 9.37
CA ALA A 34 -6.06 10.57 9.61
C ALA A 34 -5.33 9.84 8.49
N ASN A 35 -4.11 10.28 8.15
CA ASN A 35 -3.27 9.61 7.17
C ASN A 35 -1.93 9.27 7.82
N VAL A 36 -1.54 8.00 7.75
CA VAL A 36 -0.32 7.48 8.39
C VAL A 36 0.75 7.06 7.38
N GLY A 37 0.52 7.33 6.11
CA GLY A 37 1.48 7.10 5.03
C GLY A 37 1.60 5.64 4.62
N THR A 38 2.79 5.30 4.09
CA THR A 38 3.08 3.97 3.55
C THR A 38 3.67 3.08 4.63
N LEU A 39 3.07 1.91 4.80
CA LEU A 39 3.64 0.77 5.52
C LEU A 39 4.78 0.20 4.68
N SER A 40 6.00 0.69 4.88
CA SER A 40 7.19 0.14 4.20
C SER A 40 7.97 -0.76 5.14
N ASN A 41 8.49 -1.85 4.60
CA ASN A 41 9.56 -2.62 5.22
C ASN A 41 10.83 -2.40 4.37
N PRO A 42 11.96 -2.01 4.97
CA PRO A 42 13.21 -1.81 4.23
C PRO A 42 13.71 -3.05 3.47
N GLU A 43 13.25 -4.26 3.80
CA GLU A 43 13.76 -5.50 3.24
C GLU A 43 12.79 -6.25 2.29
N TYR A 44 11.71 -5.62 1.83
CA TYR A 44 10.67 -6.27 1.02
C TYR A 44 10.08 -7.55 1.67
N ALA A 45 10.18 -7.66 2.99
CA ALA A 45 9.57 -8.70 3.81
C ALA A 45 8.17 -8.26 4.30
N LYS A 46 7.52 -9.10 5.12
CA LYS A 46 6.24 -8.77 5.78
C LYS A 46 6.30 -7.36 6.38
N ALA A 47 5.41 -6.46 5.97
CA ALA A 47 5.33 -5.13 6.57
C ALA A 47 4.59 -5.20 7.90
N SER A 48 5.13 -4.61 8.95
CA SER A 48 4.44 -4.44 10.23
C SER A 48 4.83 -3.11 10.84
N GLN A 49 3.84 -2.25 11.06
CA GLN A 49 4.05 -0.96 11.69
C GLN A 49 3.03 -0.75 12.79
N THR A 50 3.48 -0.09 13.85
CA THR A 50 2.65 0.28 14.98
C THR A 50 2.49 1.78 14.98
N PHE A 51 1.24 2.24 15.06
CA PHE A 51 0.87 3.64 15.18
C PHE A 51 0.31 3.89 16.57
N VAL A 52 0.66 5.03 17.15
CA VAL A 52 0.07 5.50 18.40
C VAL A 52 -0.84 6.68 18.07
N PHE A 53 -2.11 6.57 18.43
CA PHE A 53 -3.11 7.57 18.17
C PHE A 53 -3.54 8.25 19.45
N LYS A 54 -3.59 9.59 19.44
CA LYS A 54 -4.06 10.40 20.55
C LYS A 54 -5.50 10.86 20.32
N ARG A 55 -6.37 10.52 21.26
CA ARG A 55 -7.79 10.92 21.29
C ARG A 55 -7.97 12.05 22.29
N THR A 56 -8.82 13.02 21.95
CA THR A 56 -9.23 14.12 22.83
C THR A 56 -10.76 14.27 22.81
N ALA A 57 -11.33 15.19 23.59
CA ALA A 57 -12.76 15.53 23.51
C ALA A 57 -13.22 16.01 22.12
N LYS A 58 -12.31 16.44 21.24
CA LYS A 58 -12.62 16.88 19.86
C LYS A 58 -12.57 15.74 18.84
N THR A 59 -12.07 14.56 19.23
CA THR A 59 -11.98 13.41 18.33
C THR A 59 -13.37 12.90 17.96
N ALA A 60 -13.60 12.65 16.68
CA ALA A 60 -14.88 12.11 16.22
C ALA A 60 -15.13 10.70 16.78
N GLU A 61 -16.42 10.32 16.91
CA GLU A 61 -16.79 8.96 17.34
C GLU A 61 -16.25 7.87 16.41
N LYS A 62 -16.00 8.20 15.14
CA LYS A 62 -15.37 7.35 14.16
C LYS A 62 -14.32 8.13 13.40
N VAL A 63 -13.11 7.57 13.33
CA VAL A 63 -12.00 8.14 12.58
C VAL A 63 -11.51 7.13 11.56
N THR A 64 -11.48 7.52 10.30
CA THR A 64 -10.92 6.73 9.20
C THR A 64 -9.43 7.01 9.10
N VAL A 65 -8.62 5.99 9.29
CA VAL A 65 -7.17 6.04 9.16
C VAL A 65 -6.80 5.46 7.81
N ASN A 66 -6.23 6.28 6.94
CA ASN A 66 -5.77 5.88 5.60
C ASN A 66 -4.28 5.53 5.64
N TYR A 67 -3.92 4.45 4.96
CA TYR A 67 -2.53 3.97 4.82
C TYR A 67 -2.30 3.32 3.47
N GLU A 68 -1.05 3.19 3.07
CA GLU A 68 -0.65 2.49 1.84
C GLU A 68 0.13 1.23 2.16
N LEU A 69 -0.16 0.14 1.46
CA LEU A 69 0.63 -1.09 1.48
C LEU A 69 1.40 -1.23 0.18
N LEU A 70 2.66 -1.65 0.28
CA LEU A 70 3.39 -2.16 -0.87
C LEU A 70 3.05 -3.63 -1.07
N TYR A 71 2.75 -4.03 -2.30
CA TYR A 71 2.46 -5.42 -2.64
C TYR A 71 3.03 -5.78 -4.01
N VAL A 72 3.32 -7.06 -4.23
CA VAL A 72 3.78 -7.57 -5.52
C VAL A 72 2.64 -8.25 -6.25
N ARG A 73 2.51 -7.96 -7.55
CA ARG A 73 1.50 -8.59 -8.41
C ARG A 73 2.15 -9.13 -9.69
N PRO A 74 1.60 -10.21 -10.29
CA PRO A 74 2.01 -10.64 -11.62
C PRO A 74 1.69 -9.56 -12.66
N ASP A 75 2.69 -9.17 -13.44
CA ASP A 75 2.52 -8.22 -14.55
C ASP A 75 3.57 -8.47 -15.64
N CYS A 76 3.41 -7.81 -16.78
CA CYS A 76 4.36 -7.87 -17.87
C CYS A 76 5.60 -7.03 -17.57
N ILE A 77 6.76 -7.68 -17.42
CA ILE A 77 8.03 -7.00 -17.14
C ILE A 77 8.83 -6.71 -18.41
N GLU A 78 8.54 -7.41 -19.50
CA GLU A 78 9.14 -7.17 -20.82
C GLU A 78 8.05 -7.26 -21.88
N ALA A 79 7.88 -6.18 -22.64
CA ALA A 79 6.91 -6.11 -23.72
C ALA A 79 7.63 -6.00 -25.06
N ASP A 80 7.01 -6.55 -26.10
CA ASP A 80 7.45 -6.45 -27.49
C ASP A 80 6.32 -5.89 -28.36
N VAL A 81 6.66 -5.50 -29.58
CA VAL A 81 5.69 -5.02 -30.58
C VAL A 81 5.68 -6.00 -31.74
N GLU A 82 4.59 -6.73 -31.87
CA GLU A 82 4.34 -7.55 -33.05
C GLU A 82 3.71 -6.69 -34.14
N VAL A 83 4.36 -6.67 -35.30
CA VAL A 83 3.87 -5.96 -36.49
C VAL A 83 3.32 -6.98 -37.46
N THR A 84 2.05 -6.81 -37.85
CA THR A 84 1.40 -7.64 -38.86
C THR A 84 1.01 -6.77 -40.05
N ALA A 85 1.47 -7.16 -41.24
CA ALA A 85 1.07 -6.52 -42.48
C ALA A 85 -0.31 -7.03 -42.91
N VAL A 86 -1.24 -6.09 -43.13
CA VAL A 86 -2.52 -6.35 -43.78
C VAL A 86 -2.31 -6.06 -45.26
N PRO A 87 -2.46 -7.07 -46.14
CA PRO A 87 -2.25 -6.90 -47.57
C PRO A 87 -3.30 -5.98 -48.17
N GLU A 88 -2.99 -5.44 -49.34
CA GLU A 88 -3.95 -4.66 -50.14
C GLU A 88 -5.22 -5.48 -50.44
N LEU A 89 -6.37 -4.80 -50.46
CA LEU A 89 -7.65 -5.40 -50.78
C LEU A 89 -8.21 -4.76 -52.05
N LYS A 90 -8.52 -5.59 -53.05
CA LYS A 90 -9.20 -5.15 -54.26
C LYS A 90 -10.67 -5.49 -54.16
N ARG A 91 -11.54 -4.51 -54.40
CA ARG A 91 -12.99 -4.74 -54.41
C ARG A 91 -13.63 -4.01 -55.58
N THR A 92 -14.49 -4.72 -56.30
CA THR A 92 -15.37 -4.11 -57.30
C THR A 92 -16.50 -3.38 -56.60
N VAL A 93 -16.59 -2.07 -56.83
CA VAL A 93 -17.68 -1.23 -56.34
C VAL A 93 -18.52 -0.82 -57.54
N CYS A 94 -19.80 -1.19 -57.51
CA CYS A 94 -20.75 -0.82 -58.55
C CYS A 94 -21.64 0.30 -58.05
N ASN A 95 -21.56 1.47 -58.69
CA ASN A 95 -22.45 2.59 -58.43
C ASN A 95 -23.62 2.52 -59.41
N ALA A 96 -24.85 2.61 -58.89
CA ALA A 96 -26.03 2.70 -59.74
C ALA A 96 -26.13 4.12 -60.30
N ASN A 97 -26.09 4.25 -61.62
CA ASN A 97 -26.30 5.52 -62.29
C ASN A 97 -27.77 5.64 -62.69
N LEU A 98 -28.36 6.83 -62.55
CA LEU A 98 -29.81 7.02 -62.62
C LEU A 98 -30.41 6.72 -64.00
N ASP A 99 -29.61 6.73 -65.07
CA ASP A 99 -30.14 6.67 -66.43
C ASP A 99 -29.78 5.40 -67.24
N LEU A 100 -28.65 4.71 -67.05
CA LEU A 100 -28.21 3.68 -68.02
C LEU A 100 -27.37 2.48 -67.49
N GLY A 101 -27.51 2.09 -66.22
CA GLY A 101 -26.96 0.82 -65.69
C GLY A 101 -25.98 0.97 -64.53
N HIS A 102 -25.35 -0.15 -64.13
CA HIS A 102 -24.36 -0.18 -63.05
C HIS A 102 -22.95 0.07 -63.61
N GLU A 103 -22.29 1.12 -63.15
CA GLU A 103 -20.88 1.35 -63.43
C GLU A 103 -20.04 0.72 -62.31
N CYS A 104 -19.34 -0.35 -62.64
CA CYS A 104 -18.48 -1.08 -61.72
C CYS A 104 -17.02 -0.72 -61.94
N ALA A 105 -16.36 -0.20 -60.91
CA ALA A 105 -14.93 0.08 -60.91
C ALA A 105 -14.22 -0.80 -59.87
N GLU A 106 -13.01 -1.25 -60.19
CA GLU A 106 -12.13 -1.89 -59.20
C GLU A 106 -11.48 -0.79 -58.35
N VAL A 107 -11.75 -0.82 -57.05
CA VAL A 107 -11.10 0.06 -56.07
C VAL A 107 -10.07 -0.77 -55.32
N THR A 108 -8.82 -0.30 -55.30
CA THR A 108 -7.75 -0.89 -54.50
C THR A 108 -7.63 -0.12 -53.19
N PHE A 109 -7.77 -0.83 -52.07
CA PHE A 109 -7.47 -0.31 -50.73
C PHE A 109 -6.02 -0.67 -50.41
N GLU A 110 -5.22 0.35 -50.10
CA GLU A 110 -3.80 0.15 -49.75
C GLU A 110 -3.66 -0.76 -48.53
N GLY A 111 -2.68 -1.66 -48.58
CA GLY A 111 -2.29 -2.44 -47.41
C GLY A 111 -1.74 -1.52 -46.32
N TYR A 112 -1.87 -1.93 -45.07
CA TYR A 112 -1.36 -1.18 -43.92
C TYR A 112 -0.75 -2.11 -42.89
N GLN A 113 0.05 -1.55 -41.98
CA GLN A 113 0.64 -2.31 -40.89
C GLN A 113 -0.19 -2.10 -39.62
N THR A 114 -0.42 -3.19 -38.89
CA THR A 114 -0.95 -3.14 -37.54
C THR A 114 0.15 -3.49 -36.57
N ALA A 115 0.25 -2.74 -35.48
CA ALA A 115 1.20 -3.00 -34.41
C ALA A 115 0.42 -3.35 -33.13
N LYS A 116 0.75 -4.49 -32.52
CA LYS A 116 0.15 -4.93 -31.26
C LYS A 116 1.25 -5.12 -30.23
N ARG A 117 1.08 -4.48 -29.07
CA ARG A 117 1.96 -4.72 -27.92
C ARG A 117 1.64 -6.09 -27.34
N VAL A 118 2.65 -6.94 -27.23
CA VAL A 118 2.54 -8.29 -26.64
C VAL A 118 3.45 -8.41 -25.45
N CYS A 119 3.06 -9.23 -24.47
CA CYS A 119 3.92 -9.49 -23.33
C CYS A 119 4.91 -10.60 -23.67
N LYS A 120 6.20 -10.29 -23.62
CA LYS A 120 7.28 -11.23 -23.89
C LYS A 120 7.71 -11.99 -22.63
N LYS A 121 7.66 -11.33 -21.47
CA LYS A 121 8.01 -11.95 -20.19
C LYS A 121 7.10 -11.48 -19.06
N GLN A 122 6.49 -12.44 -18.38
CA GLN A 122 5.76 -12.21 -17.13
C GLN A 122 6.72 -12.22 -15.94
N GLY A 123 6.45 -11.37 -14.96
CA GLY A 123 7.20 -11.28 -13.71
C GLY A 123 6.36 -10.69 -12.58
N LEU A 124 7.00 -10.38 -11.46
CA LEU A 124 6.37 -9.69 -10.34
C LEU A 124 6.78 -8.21 -10.36
N VAL A 125 5.80 -7.32 -10.25
CA VAL A 125 6.02 -5.89 -10.12
C VAL A 125 5.52 -5.40 -8.77
N LEU A 126 6.23 -4.43 -8.20
CA LEU A 126 5.84 -3.77 -6.97
C LEU A 126 4.77 -2.71 -7.28
N ASP A 127 3.67 -2.75 -6.54
CA ASP A 127 2.54 -1.83 -6.67
C ASP A 127 2.09 -1.35 -5.27
N ARG A 128 1.25 -0.32 -5.23
CA ARG A 128 0.73 0.31 -4.01
C ARG A 128 -0.77 0.11 -3.87
N ALA A 129 -1.20 -0.46 -2.76
CA ALA A 129 -2.61 -0.57 -2.41
C ALA A 129 -2.98 0.47 -1.35
N LYS A 130 -3.88 1.38 -1.68
CA LYS A 130 -4.48 2.30 -0.71
C LYS A 130 -5.52 1.55 0.12
N LYS A 131 -5.43 1.68 1.44
CA LYS A 131 -6.30 1.02 2.41
C LYS A 131 -6.73 2.00 3.48
N SER A 132 -7.83 1.65 4.14
CA SER A 132 -8.33 2.38 5.28
C SER A 132 -8.69 1.42 6.40
N LEU A 133 -8.63 1.93 7.63
CA LEU A 133 -9.23 1.29 8.79
C LEU A 133 -10.06 2.32 9.55
N VAL A 134 -11.04 1.88 10.31
CA VAL A 134 -11.90 2.74 11.13
C VAL A 134 -11.62 2.50 12.60
N LEU A 135 -11.19 3.54 13.30
CA LEU A 135 -11.17 3.58 14.76
C LEU A 135 -12.55 4.03 15.25
N ASN A 136 -13.25 3.16 15.97
CA ASN A 136 -14.61 3.40 16.43
C ASN A 136 -14.64 3.57 17.95
N PHE A 137 -14.88 4.80 18.37
CA PHE A 137 -15.00 5.28 19.74
C PHE A 137 -16.47 5.58 20.13
N LYS A 138 -17.47 5.13 19.36
CA LYS A 138 -18.89 5.41 19.63
C LYS A 138 -19.35 4.93 21.01
N LYS A 139 -18.73 3.88 21.55
CA LYS A 139 -18.99 3.36 22.90
C LYS A 139 -17.82 3.59 23.85
N ALA A 140 -16.95 4.53 23.54
CA ALA A 140 -15.85 4.93 24.41
C ALA A 140 -16.33 5.92 25.48
N VAL A 141 -15.53 6.14 26.52
CA VAL A 141 -15.84 7.12 27.56
C VAL A 141 -15.81 8.52 26.96
N LYS A 142 -16.73 9.39 27.39
CA LYS A 142 -16.74 10.79 26.98
C LYS A 142 -15.63 11.53 27.73
N LEU A 143 -14.69 12.11 26.99
CA LEU A 143 -13.55 12.85 27.56
C LEU A 143 -13.94 14.28 27.93
N THR A 144 -13.30 14.81 28.98
CA THR A 144 -13.34 16.24 29.31
C THR A 144 -12.44 17.02 28.36
N ALA A 145 -12.58 18.35 28.32
CA ALA A 145 -11.82 19.18 27.39
C ALA A 145 -10.29 19.10 27.54
N THR A 146 -9.81 18.68 28.72
CA THR A 146 -8.38 18.54 29.05
C THR A 146 -7.89 17.10 29.06
N ALA A 147 -8.79 16.12 29.00
CA ALA A 147 -8.41 14.71 29.01
C ALA A 147 -8.00 14.23 27.62
N ASP A 148 -6.94 13.45 27.58
CA ASP A 148 -6.46 12.72 26.42
C ASP A 148 -6.30 11.24 26.73
N GLU A 149 -6.35 10.43 25.68
CA GLU A 149 -6.19 8.99 25.74
C GLU A 149 -5.33 8.55 24.56
N THR A 150 -4.46 7.55 24.76
CA THR A 150 -3.65 6.99 23.68
C THR A 150 -4.00 5.55 23.36
N PHE A 151 -4.00 5.24 22.06
CA PHE A 151 -4.34 3.93 21.53
C PHE A 151 -3.25 3.47 20.58
N GLU A 152 -2.78 2.24 20.76
CA GLU A 152 -1.86 1.60 19.84
C GLU A 152 -2.64 0.80 18.80
N VAL A 153 -2.26 0.95 17.54
CA VAL A 153 -2.77 0.13 16.44
C VAL A 153 -1.60 -0.42 15.66
N ASN A 154 -1.48 -1.74 15.64
CA ASN A 154 -0.53 -2.44 14.80
C ASN A 154 -1.23 -2.88 13.51
N VAL A 155 -0.64 -2.52 12.39
CA VAL A 155 -1.06 -2.93 11.05
C VAL A 155 0.04 -3.79 10.46
N ALA A 156 -0.29 -5.05 10.16
CA ALA A 156 0.67 -6.02 9.63
C ALA A 156 0.16 -6.62 8.32
N GLN A 157 1.05 -6.79 7.35
CA GLN A 157 0.83 -7.49 6.11
C GLN A 157 1.49 -8.87 6.20
N THR A 158 0.72 -9.94 6.01
CA THR A 158 1.23 -11.31 6.19
C THR A 158 2.17 -11.74 5.07
N SER A 159 2.00 -11.19 3.86
CA SER A 159 2.80 -11.48 2.67
C SER A 159 2.75 -10.29 1.70
N MET A 160 3.86 -10.03 1.01
CA MET A 160 3.91 -9.00 -0.05
C MET A 160 2.94 -9.30 -1.21
N GLN A 161 2.47 -10.53 -1.39
CA GLN A 161 1.48 -10.84 -2.45
C GLN A 161 0.04 -10.48 -2.04
N GLU A 162 -0.19 -10.18 -0.76
CA GLU A 162 -1.51 -9.89 -0.25
C GLU A 162 -1.73 -8.40 -0.10
N THR A 163 -2.90 -7.92 -0.53
CA THR A 163 -3.36 -6.55 -0.23
C THR A 163 -4.13 -6.46 1.09
N LYS A 164 -4.19 -7.57 1.85
CA LYS A 164 -4.88 -7.63 3.13
C LYS A 164 -3.93 -7.32 4.26
N SER A 165 -4.43 -6.61 5.26
CA SER A 165 -3.74 -6.35 6.52
C SER A 165 -4.44 -7.07 7.67
N VAL A 166 -3.63 -7.46 8.65
CA VAL A 166 -4.05 -7.90 9.96
C VAL A 166 -3.96 -6.70 10.90
N LEU A 167 -5.06 -6.42 11.57
CA LEU A 167 -5.16 -5.29 12.49
C LEU A 167 -5.16 -5.79 13.93
N ARG A 168 -4.42 -5.10 14.78
CA ARG A 168 -4.48 -5.24 16.24
C ARG A 168 -4.57 -3.85 16.85
N GLY A 169 -5.33 -3.72 17.92
CA GLY A 169 -5.45 -2.47 18.66
C GLY A 169 -5.48 -2.71 20.15
N ARG A 170 -4.97 -1.76 20.92
CA ARG A 170 -5.08 -1.73 22.39
C ARG A 170 -5.06 -0.29 22.91
N ALA A 171 -5.70 -0.07 24.05
CA ALA A 171 -5.51 1.14 24.84
C ALA A 171 -4.11 1.10 25.49
N LEU A 172 -3.42 2.24 25.53
CA LEU A 172 -2.11 2.36 26.18
C LEU A 172 -2.21 3.20 27.46
N ASP A 173 -2.56 4.48 27.31
CA ASP A 173 -2.67 5.43 28.40
C ASP A 173 -4.11 5.96 28.42
N THR A 174 -4.94 5.35 29.28
CA THR A 174 -6.36 5.65 29.39
C THR A 174 -6.84 5.48 30.83
N ASP A 175 -7.64 6.43 31.32
CA ASP A 175 -8.25 6.35 32.66
C ASP A 175 -9.37 5.30 32.76
N SER A 176 -9.81 4.74 31.63
CA SER A 176 -10.93 3.80 31.55
C SER A 176 -10.49 2.44 31.03
N VAL A 177 -11.19 1.38 31.45
CA VAL A 177 -10.96 0.03 30.92
C VAL A 177 -11.69 -0.12 29.59
N TYR A 178 -10.95 -0.52 28.55
CA TYR A 178 -11.48 -0.70 27.19
C TYR A 178 -11.47 -2.15 26.75
N LYS A 179 -12.65 -2.64 26.36
CA LYS A 179 -12.79 -3.85 25.55
C LYS A 179 -12.55 -3.51 24.09
N THR A 180 -11.46 -4.02 23.53
CA THR A 180 -11.10 -3.82 22.12
C THR A 180 -11.56 -5.00 21.26
N LYS A 181 -12.27 -4.71 20.17
CA LYS A 181 -12.70 -5.73 19.19
C LYS A 181 -12.32 -5.32 17.77
N VAL A 182 -11.58 -6.18 17.09
CA VAL A 182 -11.24 -6.03 15.68
C VAL A 182 -12.26 -6.77 14.82
N SER A 183 -12.72 -6.14 13.75
CA SER A 183 -13.66 -6.71 12.78
C SER A 183 -13.37 -6.16 11.40
N ARG A 184 -12.83 -7.00 10.49
CA ARG A 184 -12.40 -6.59 9.15
C ARG A 184 -11.46 -5.38 9.25
N GLU A 185 -11.88 -4.23 8.74
CA GLU A 185 -11.13 -2.96 8.71
C GLU A 185 -11.53 -2.02 9.85
N GLU A 186 -12.21 -2.50 10.89
CA GLU A 186 -12.70 -1.68 12.01
C GLU A 186 -12.15 -2.17 13.36
N ILE A 187 -11.65 -1.24 14.17
CA ILE A 187 -11.26 -1.46 15.57
C ILE A 187 -12.25 -0.72 16.47
N LYS A 188 -12.96 -1.44 17.33
CA LYS A 188 -13.95 -0.90 18.26
C LYS A 188 -13.37 -0.82 19.65
N PHE A 189 -13.41 0.36 20.25
CA PHE A 189 -13.06 0.61 21.65
C PHE A 189 -14.34 0.84 22.43
N LYS A 190 -14.69 -0.11 23.30
CA LYS A 190 -15.86 -0.03 24.17
C LYS A 190 -15.41 0.09 25.63
N ALA A 191 -15.83 1.15 26.31
CA ALA A 191 -15.63 1.28 27.75
C ALA A 191 -16.43 0.20 28.51
N GLU A 192 -15.83 -0.38 29.54
CA GLU A 192 -16.49 -1.33 30.46
C GLU A 192 -17.22 -0.62 31.61
#